data_AF-A0A9E2LB39-F1
#
_entry.id   AF-A0A9E2LB39-F1
#
_cell.length_a   1.000
_cell.length_b   1.000
_cell.length_c   1.000
_cell.angle_alpha   90.00
_cell.angle_beta   90.00
_cell.angle_gamma   90.00
#
_symmetry.space_group_name_H-M   'P 1'
#
loop_
_entity.id
_entity.type
_entity.pdbx_description
1 polymer ?
#
loop_
_entity_poly.entity_id
_entity_poly.type
_entity_poly.pdbx_seq_one_letter_code
_entity_poly.pdbx_strand_id
1 'polypeptide(L)'
;MSFRKLFVVTAAIMALGVAAGAALAQTPAQKATIDAAKAQGTVGEQADGYLGFRVPSSDAALTEAVQVTNAARREAYARSAQAAGDGAAAVQLQQIADQLVEIQG
;
A
#
# COMPACT_ATOMS: atom_id res chain seq x y z
N MET A 1 -10.60 -6.43 -33.24
CA MET A 1 -11.05 -6.06 -31.87
C MET A 1 -10.09 -6.67 -30.82
N SER A 2 -8.85 -6.18 -30.67
CA SER A 2 -7.89 -6.76 -29.70
C SER A 2 -7.10 -5.71 -28.90
N PHE A 3 -7.70 -4.56 -28.62
CA PHE A 3 -7.15 -3.56 -27.70
C PHE A 3 -7.70 -3.67 -26.27
N ARG A 4 -8.62 -4.63 -26.01
CA ARG A 4 -9.27 -4.80 -24.70
C ARG A 4 -8.46 -5.59 -23.68
N LYS A 5 -7.37 -6.25 -24.10
CA LYS A 5 -6.56 -7.12 -23.20
C LYS A 5 -5.39 -6.40 -22.52
N LEU A 6 -5.03 -5.20 -23.00
CA LEU A 6 -3.92 -4.40 -22.44
C LEU A 6 -4.33 -3.54 -21.24
N PHE A 7 -5.62 -3.32 -21.00
CA PHE A 7 -6.09 -2.45 -19.91
C PHE A 7 -6.38 -3.19 -18.59
N VAL A 8 -6.36 -4.52 -18.58
CA VAL A 8 -6.77 -5.33 -17.41
C VAL A 8 -5.59 -5.64 -16.48
N VAL A 9 -4.35 -5.55 -16.96
CA VAL A 9 -3.16 -5.95 -16.18
C VAL A 9 -2.72 -4.86 -15.19
N THR A 10 -3.02 -3.59 -15.44
CA THR A 10 -2.67 -2.47 -14.55
C THR A 10 -3.56 -2.38 -13.29
N ALA A 11 -4.73 -3.01 -13.28
CA ALA A 11 -5.65 -2.96 -12.14
C ALA A 11 -5.33 -3.99 -11.03
N ALA A 12 -4.59 -5.05 -11.34
CA ALA A 12 -4.33 -6.14 -10.39
C ALA A 12 -3.22 -5.82 -9.37
N ILE A 13 -2.28 -4.93 -9.71
CA ILE A 13 -1.15 -4.57 -8.83
C ILE A 13 -1.61 -3.63 -7.70
N MET A 14 -2.63 -2.80 -7.94
CA MET A 14 -3.20 -1.92 -6.91
C MET A 14 -4.03 -2.67 -5.86
N ALA A 15 -4.50 -3.89 -6.15
CA ALA A 15 -5.35 -4.65 -5.23
C ALA A 15 -4.56 -5.47 -4.18
N LEU A 16 -3.27 -5.80 -4.45
CA LEU A 16 -2.47 -6.60 -3.51
C LEU A 16 -1.78 -5.77 -2.40
N GLY A 17 -1.65 -4.44 -2.58
CA GLY A 17 -0.98 -3.57 -1.62
C GLY A 17 -1.82 -3.20 -0.39
N VAL A 18 -3.14 -3.39 -0.43
CA VAL A 18 -4.06 -2.90 0.62
C VAL A 18 -4.11 -3.80 1.86
N ALA A 19 -3.84 -5.10 1.73
CA ALA A 19 -4.17 -6.06 2.80
C ALA A 19 -2.98 -6.51 3.68
N ALA A 20 -1.73 -6.45 3.20
CA ALA A 20 -0.63 -7.19 3.84
C ALA A 20 0.26 -6.38 4.80
N GLY A 21 0.11 -5.05 4.86
CA GLY A 21 1.06 -4.18 5.55
C GLY A 21 0.80 -3.89 7.03
N ALA A 22 -0.45 -3.93 7.47
CA ALA A 22 -0.85 -3.37 8.76
C ALA A 22 -0.83 -4.38 9.93
N ALA A 23 -0.67 -5.68 9.67
CA ALA A 23 -0.96 -6.71 10.66
C ALA A 23 0.19 -7.06 11.63
N LEU A 24 1.43 -6.60 11.39
CA LEU A 24 2.60 -7.18 12.06
C LEU A 24 3.20 -6.38 13.22
N ALA A 25 2.70 -5.18 13.53
CA ALA A 25 3.30 -4.33 14.57
C ALA A 25 2.33 -3.73 15.59
N GLN A 26 1.01 -3.81 15.39
CA GLN A 26 0.05 -3.26 16.34
C GLN A 26 -0.40 -4.30 17.36
N THR A 27 -0.23 -4.01 18.64
CA THR A 27 -0.87 -4.81 19.68
C THR A 27 -2.40 -4.69 19.55
N PRO A 28 -3.19 -5.70 19.94
CA PRO A 28 -4.66 -5.63 19.91
C PRO A 28 -5.20 -4.39 20.65
N ALA A 29 -4.51 -3.96 21.71
CA ALA A 29 -4.83 -2.75 22.46
C ALA A 29 -4.64 -1.47 21.63
N GLN A 30 -3.53 -1.31 20.91
CA GLN A 30 -3.30 -0.16 20.03
C GLN A 30 -4.32 -0.10 18.90
N LYS A 31 -4.68 -1.27 18.33
CA LYS A 31 -5.74 -1.35 17.33
C LYS A 31 -7.08 -0.88 17.89
N ALA A 32 -7.47 -1.39 19.08
CA ALA A 32 -8.71 -0.99 19.74
C ALA A 32 -8.75 0.52 20.04
N THR A 33 -7.63 1.11 20.47
CA THR A 33 -7.50 2.55 20.70
C THR A 33 -7.72 3.38 19.43
N ILE A 34 -7.10 2.98 18.30
CA ILE A 34 -7.31 3.66 17.01
C ILE A 34 -8.74 3.48 16.52
N ASP A 35 -9.30 2.28 16.62
CA ASP A 35 -10.67 1.99 16.18
C ASP A 35 -11.69 2.83 16.97
N ALA A 36 -11.51 2.95 18.29
CA ALA A 36 -12.33 3.81 19.14
C ALA A 36 -12.17 5.29 18.75
N ALA A 37 -10.93 5.76 18.51
CA ALA A 37 -10.67 7.14 18.09
C ALA A 37 -11.24 7.45 16.69
N LYS A 38 -11.29 6.46 15.78
CA LYS A 38 -11.97 6.57 14.48
C LYS A 38 -13.48 6.66 14.64
N ALA A 39 -14.07 5.83 15.52
CA ALA A 39 -15.51 5.87 15.81
C ALA A 39 -15.94 7.22 16.43
N GLN A 40 -15.07 7.81 17.27
CA GLN A 40 -15.28 9.12 17.87
C GLN A 40 -15.02 10.29 16.91
N GLY A 41 -14.46 10.03 15.72
CA GLY A 41 -14.10 11.07 14.76
C GLY A 41 -12.85 11.87 15.12
N THR A 42 -12.12 11.49 16.17
CA THR A 42 -10.85 12.11 16.58
C THR A 42 -9.74 11.80 15.58
N VAL A 43 -9.71 10.58 15.05
CA VAL A 43 -8.76 10.12 14.02
C VAL A 43 -9.52 9.75 12.75
N GLY A 44 -8.95 10.06 11.59
CA GLY A 44 -9.50 9.68 10.29
C GLY A 44 -8.43 9.15 9.34
N GLU A 45 -8.87 8.51 8.27
CA GLU A 45 -7.99 8.15 7.16
C GLU A 45 -7.88 9.32 6.18
N GLN A 46 -6.66 9.56 5.72
CA GLN A 46 -6.30 10.56 4.73
C GLN A 46 -6.31 9.94 3.32
N ALA A 47 -6.40 10.79 2.29
CA ALA A 47 -6.48 10.34 0.90
C ALA A 47 -5.20 9.65 0.39
N ASP A 48 -4.08 9.86 1.08
CA ASP A 48 -2.79 9.22 0.84
C ASP A 48 -2.64 7.86 1.53
N GLY A 49 -3.66 7.41 2.27
CA GLY A 49 -3.67 6.14 2.96
C GLY A 49 -3.04 6.18 4.36
N TYR A 50 -2.74 7.35 4.95
CA TYR A 50 -2.27 7.47 6.34
C TYR A 50 -3.39 7.83 7.33
N LEU A 51 -3.14 7.65 8.62
CA LEU A 51 -4.00 8.13 9.69
C LEU A 51 -3.63 9.56 10.07
N GLY A 52 -4.65 10.39 10.31
CA GLY A 52 -4.48 11.76 10.78
C GLY A 52 -5.49 12.15 11.86
N PHE A 53 -5.10 13.09 12.71
CA PHE A 53 -5.98 13.68 13.71
C PHE A 53 -6.91 14.70 13.04
N ARG A 54 -8.22 14.51 13.20
CA ARG A 54 -9.25 15.48 12.79
C ARG A 54 -9.50 16.51 13.90
N VAL A 55 -9.26 16.10 15.14
CA VAL A 55 -9.34 16.93 16.34
C VAL A 55 -8.00 16.82 17.07
N PRO A 56 -7.45 17.92 17.62
CA PRO A 56 -6.24 17.86 18.43
C PRO A 56 -6.42 16.87 19.58
N SER A 57 -5.46 15.97 19.78
CA SER A 57 -5.43 15.04 20.90
C SER A 57 -4.24 15.31 21.78
N SER A 58 -4.44 15.27 23.10
CA SER A 58 -3.38 15.30 24.11
C SER A 58 -3.05 13.89 24.66
N ASP A 59 -3.70 12.86 24.11
CA ASP A 59 -3.46 11.47 24.48
C ASP A 59 -2.18 10.97 23.81
N ALA A 60 -1.14 10.76 24.63
CA ALA A 60 0.15 10.28 24.19
C ALA A 60 0.08 8.86 23.61
N ALA A 61 -0.75 7.97 24.18
CA ALA A 61 -0.88 6.59 23.73
C ALA A 61 -1.60 6.52 22.38
N LEU A 62 -2.62 7.35 22.17
CA LEU A 62 -3.28 7.46 20.86
C LEU A 62 -2.31 8.03 19.80
N THR A 63 -1.52 9.03 20.19
CA THR A 63 -0.53 9.66 19.31
C THR A 63 0.56 8.66 18.90
N GLU A 64 1.08 7.88 19.85
CA GLU A 64 2.03 6.80 19.58
C GLU A 64 1.42 5.73 18.66
N ALA A 65 0.20 5.28 18.93
CA ALA A 65 -0.47 4.27 18.12
C ALA A 65 -0.64 4.73 16.66
N VAL A 66 -1.05 5.99 16.43
CA VAL A 66 -1.16 6.58 15.09
C VAL A 66 0.21 6.62 14.39
N GLN A 67 1.26 7.03 15.09
CA GLN A 67 2.62 7.09 14.54
C GLN A 67 3.16 5.72 14.16
N VAL A 68 3.03 4.72 15.04
CA VAL A 68 3.43 3.33 14.79
C VAL A 68 2.71 2.77 13.56
N THR A 69 1.39 3.02 13.46
CA THR A 69 0.60 2.57 12.31
C THR A 69 1.07 3.20 11.00
N ASN A 70 1.30 4.51 11.01
CA ASN A 70 1.77 5.22 9.82
C ASN A 70 3.19 4.79 9.42
N ALA A 71 4.05 4.45 10.38
CA ALA A 71 5.36 3.88 10.11
C ALA A 71 5.25 2.51 9.42
N ALA A 72 4.41 1.62 9.95
CA ALA A 72 4.15 0.32 9.32
C ALA A 72 3.56 0.46 7.89
N ARG A 73 2.63 1.41 7.69
CA ARG A 73 2.10 1.72 6.35
C ARG A 73 3.19 2.22 5.40
N ARG A 74 4.09 3.09 5.86
CA ARG A 74 5.26 3.55 5.06
C ARG A 74 6.15 2.39 4.61
N GLU A 75 6.49 1.48 5.51
CA GLU A 75 7.30 0.30 5.17
C GLU A 75 6.59 -0.62 4.18
N ALA A 76 5.28 -0.84 4.35
CA ALA A 76 4.48 -1.64 3.44
C ALA A 76 4.40 -1.01 2.03
N TYR A 77 4.21 0.30 1.95
CA TYR A 77 4.17 1.02 0.67
C TYR A 77 5.54 1.03 0.00
N ALA A 78 6.63 1.22 0.76
CA ALA A 78 7.98 1.14 0.24
C ALA A 78 8.28 -0.24 -0.37
N ARG A 79 7.93 -1.32 0.35
CA ARG A 79 8.07 -2.70 -0.15
C ARG A 79 7.24 -2.94 -1.41
N SER A 80 6.01 -2.44 -1.43
CA SER A 80 5.12 -2.58 -2.58
C SER A 80 5.66 -1.83 -3.81
N ALA A 81 6.21 -0.63 -3.62
CA ALA A 81 6.84 0.15 -4.68
C ALA A 81 8.10 -0.53 -5.24
N GLN A 82 8.93 -1.11 -4.37
CA GLN A 82 10.09 -1.90 -4.79
C GLN A 82 9.67 -3.13 -5.62
N ALA A 83 8.72 -3.92 -5.11
CA ALA A 83 8.22 -5.09 -5.82
C ALA A 83 7.60 -4.75 -7.18
N ALA A 84 6.90 -3.61 -7.27
CA ALA A 84 6.34 -3.12 -8.53
C ALA A 84 7.44 -2.72 -9.53
N GLY A 85 8.53 -2.08 -9.05
CA GLY A 85 9.69 -1.74 -9.87
C GLY A 85 10.40 -2.98 -10.42
N ASP A 86 10.64 -3.99 -9.58
CA ASP A 86 11.26 -5.25 -9.98
C ASP A 86 10.41 -6.00 -11.01
N GLY A 87 9.09 -6.03 -10.81
CA GLY A 87 8.15 -6.61 -11.77
C GLY A 87 8.16 -5.88 -13.12
N ALA A 88 8.21 -4.54 -13.11
CA ALA A 88 8.31 -3.74 -14.33
C ALA A 88 9.62 -4.03 -15.09
N ALA A 89 10.74 -4.17 -14.37
CA ALA A 89 12.02 -4.54 -14.96
C ALA A 89 11.98 -5.93 -15.60
N ALA A 90 11.38 -6.92 -14.91
CA ALA A 90 11.23 -8.27 -15.45
C ALA A 90 10.38 -8.31 -16.72
N VAL A 91 9.27 -7.56 -16.76
CA VAL A 91 8.41 -7.44 -17.96
C VAL A 91 9.19 -6.81 -19.13
N GLN A 92 9.97 -5.77 -18.88
CA GLN A 92 10.75 -5.11 -19.92
C GLN A 92 11.81 -6.04 -20.53
N LEU A 93 12.46 -6.87 -19.70
CA LEU A 93 13.44 -7.86 -20.17
C LEU A 93 12.77 -8.94 -21.02
N GLN A 94 11.59 -9.41 -20.62
CA GLN A 94 10.82 -10.39 -21.41
C GLN A 94 10.43 -9.83 -22.78
N GLN A 95 10.00 -8.57 -22.85
CA GLN A 95 9.66 -7.91 -24.11
C GLN A 95 10.85 -7.79 -25.06
N ILE A 96 12.04 -7.49 -24.52
CA ILE A 96 13.27 -7.45 -25.32
C ILE A 96 13.62 -8.85 -25.83
N ALA A 97 13.49 -9.89 -24.99
CA ALA A 97 13.75 -11.27 -25.40
C ALA A 97 12.79 -11.70 -26.54
N ASP A 98 11.50 -11.39 -26.44
CA ASP A 98 10.52 -11.71 -27.48
C ASP A 98 10.83 -10.99 -28.81
N GLN A 99 11.23 -9.70 -28.75
CA GLN A 99 11.63 -8.96 -29.97
C GLN A 99 12.84 -9.55 -30.67
N LEU A 100 13.82 -10.08 -29.92
CA LEU A 100 15.01 -10.70 -30.51
C LEU A 100 14.68 -12.02 -31.21
N VAL A 101 13.66 -12.76 -30.73
CA VAL A 101 13.18 -13.98 -31.38
C VAL A 101 12.48 -13.67 -32.70
N GLU A 102 11.69 -12.58 -32.77
CA GLU A 102 11.03 -12.15 -34.01
C GLU A 102 12.01 -11.68 -35.11
N ILE A 103 13.17 -11.14 -34.76
CA ILE A 103 14.16 -10.67 -35.74
C ILE A 103 14.97 -11.83 -36.36
N GLN A 104 15.04 -12.96 -35.66
CA GLN A 104 15.90 -14.10 -36.02
C GLN A 104 15.14 -15.27 -36.68
N GLY A 105 13.82 -15.14 -36.87
CA GLY A 105 12.96 -16.10 -37.58
C GLY A 105 12.43 -15.54 -38.89
#